data_AF-A0A3S2B8D8-F1
#
_entry.id   AF-A0A3S2B8D8-F1
#
_cell.length_a   1.000
_cell.length_b   1.000
_cell.length_c   1.000
_cell.angle_alpha   90.00
_cell.angle_beta   90.00
_cell.angle_gamma   90.00
#
_symmetry.space_group_name_H-M   'P 1'
#
loop_
_entity.id
_entity.type
_entity.pdbx_description
1 polymer ?
#
loop_
_entity_poly.entity_id
_entity_poly.type
_entity_poly.pdbx_seq_one_letter_code
_entity_poly.pdbx_strand_id
1 'polypeptide(L)'
;DSGTAVRVEPYADRPDWVGEPLFTPQQFIDLAVAADRRGLQIAVHSIGDGAVRAVLDGYEAAQKANGKRDSRHRVEHIEVTTTSDVPRFAELGVIASMQPPHPPGAMDFPLEPTVSRIGPARWPLSYAWRTLKDAGAHVVFASDWPVSPIDPILGIQAAVLRKPWAESDPDQSFSLHEAIAGYTIEGAYAEFAEHRKGTLRSGYMADLVVLSMDIENTAPADLHKVRPVTTICGGKITYQA
;
A
#
# COMPACT_ATOMS: atom_id res chain seq x y z
N ASP A 1 -3.95 -17.47 -0.92
CA ASP A 1 -3.44 -17.35 -2.30
C ASP A 1 -4.23 -18.28 -3.24
N SER A 2 -4.84 -17.72 -4.29
CA SER A 2 -5.64 -18.45 -5.30
C SER A 2 -4.86 -18.79 -6.59
N GLY A 3 -3.61 -18.33 -6.72
CA GLY A 3 -2.79 -18.55 -7.91
C GLY A 3 -3.25 -17.77 -9.15
N THR A 4 -3.90 -16.62 -8.97
CA THR A 4 -4.48 -15.81 -10.07
C THR A 4 -3.72 -14.51 -10.35
N ALA A 5 -2.88 -14.05 -9.43
CA ALA A 5 -2.10 -12.83 -9.60
C ALA A 5 -1.09 -12.95 -10.73
N VAL A 6 -1.06 -11.97 -11.63
CA VAL A 6 -0.20 -12.00 -12.82
C VAL A 6 1.26 -11.78 -12.43
N ARG A 7 2.14 -12.69 -12.85
CA ARG A 7 3.58 -12.68 -12.58
C ARG A 7 4.37 -12.35 -13.85
N VAL A 8 5.59 -11.82 -13.69
CA VAL A 8 6.53 -11.70 -14.82
C VAL A 8 7.08 -13.07 -15.18
N GLU A 9 7.52 -13.81 -14.17
CA GLU A 9 8.05 -15.17 -14.28
C GLU A 9 7.06 -16.17 -13.64
N PRO A 10 7.02 -17.44 -14.07
CA PRO A 10 6.07 -18.42 -13.55
C PRO A 10 6.05 -18.57 -12.02
N TYR A 11 4.89 -18.98 -11.50
CA TYR A 11 4.72 -19.30 -10.08
C TYR A 11 5.71 -20.38 -9.62
N ALA A 12 6.20 -20.27 -8.38
CA ALA A 12 7.21 -21.19 -7.86
C ALA A 12 6.68 -22.64 -7.75
N ASP A 13 5.39 -22.81 -7.45
CA ASP A 13 4.70 -24.10 -7.37
C ASP A 13 4.00 -24.51 -8.68
N ARG A 14 4.03 -23.66 -9.72
CA ARG A 14 3.40 -23.89 -11.03
C ARG A 14 4.26 -23.29 -12.16
N PRO A 15 5.29 -24.01 -12.64
CA PRO A 15 6.32 -23.47 -13.54
C PRO A 15 5.83 -23.12 -14.95
N ASP A 16 4.62 -23.50 -15.32
CA ASP A 16 3.96 -23.22 -16.60
C ASP A 16 2.86 -22.14 -16.51
N TRP A 17 2.66 -21.55 -15.33
CA TRP A 17 1.58 -20.62 -15.06
C TRP A 17 2.09 -19.27 -14.56
N VAL A 18 1.58 -18.19 -15.15
CA VAL A 18 1.92 -16.80 -14.76
C VAL A 18 0.70 -16.01 -14.27
N GLY A 19 -0.46 -16.65 -14.09
CA GLY A 19 -1.72 -15.96 -13.85
C GLY A 19 -2.38 -15.48 -15.16
N GLU A 20 -3.62 -14.99 -15.04
CA GLU A 20 -4.39 -14.46 -16.17
C GLU A 20 -4.86 -13.04 -15.84
N PRO A 21 -4.54 -12.05 -16.68
CA PRO A 21 -4.94 -10.67 -16.41
C PRO A 21 -6.43 -10.47 -16.74
N LEU A 22 -7.11 -9.64 -15.94
CA LEU A 22 -8.49 -9.23 -16.24
C LEU A 22 -8.59 -8.36 -17.52
N PHE A 23 -7.53 -7.59 -17.80
CA PHE A 23 -7.39 -6.79 -19.02
C PHE A 23 -6.07 -7.16 -19.68
N THR A 24 -6.06 -7.35 -21.00
CA THR A 24 -4.78 -7.41 -21.72
C THR A 24 -3.99 -6.11 -21.49
N PRO A 25 -2.64 -6.14 -21.58
CA PRO A 25 -1.82 -4.94 -21.39
C PRO A 25 -2.27 -3.77 -22.29
N GLN A 26 -2.61 -4.04 -23.56
CA GLN A 26 -3.09 -3.00 -24.47
C GLN A 26 -4.44 -2.43 -24.05
N GLN A 27 -5.40 -3.28 -23.64
CA GLN A 27 -6.68 -2.79 -23.13
C GLN A 27 -6.49 -1.88 -21.91
N PHE A 28 -5.60 -2.24 -21.00
CA PHE A 28 -5.32 -1.39 -19.84
C PHE A 28 -4.65 -0.07 -20.23
N ILE A 29 -3.68 -0.08 -21.15
CA ILE A 29 -3.07 1.14 -21.70
C ILE A 29 -4.14 2.08 -22.28
N ASP A 30 -5.04 1.56 -23.12
CA ASP A 30 -6.09 2.35 -23.76
C ASP A 30 -7.04 2.97 -22.72
N LEU A 31 -7.40 2.19 -21.69
CA LEU A 31 -8.22 2.66 -20.57
C LEU A 31 -7.50 3.73 -19.75
N ALA A 32 -6.21 3.53 -19.43
CA ALA A 32 -5.42 4.46 -18.64
C ALA A 32 -5.28 5.81 -19.35
N VAL A 33 -4.93 5.79 -20.65
CA VAL A 33 -4.84 7.00 -21.48
C VAL A 33 -6.19 7.72 -21.53
N ALA A 34 -7.29 6.98 -21.69
CA ALA A 34 -8.63 7.57 -21.77
C ALA A 34 -9.10 8.18 -20.44
N ALA A 35 -8.89 7.50 -19.31
CA ALA A 35 -9.29 7.98 -17.99
C ALA A 35 -8.44 9.18 -17.55
N ASP A 36 -7.13 9.11 -17.78
CA ASP A 36 -6.20 10.20 -17.46
C ASP A 36 -6.50 11.48 -18.25
N ARG A 37 -6.85 11.37 -19.54
CA ARG A 37 -7.26 12.52 -20.36
C ARG A 37 -8.49 13.25 -19.81
N ARG A 38 -9.32 12.55 -19.04
CA ARG A 38 -10.51 13.11 -18.37
C ARG A 38 -10.20 13.69 -16.99
N GLY A 39 -8.93 13.71 -16.59
CA GLY A 39 -8.49 14.23 -15.29
C GLY A 39 -8.81 13.30 -14.11
N LEU A 40 -9.21 12.04 -14.36
CA LEU A 40 -9.53 11.09 -13.29
C LEU A 40 -8.24 10.57 -12.65
N GLN A 41 -8.24 10.39 -11.33
CA GLN A 41 -7.24 9.56 -10.65
C GLN A 41 -7.60 8.09 -10.86
N ILE A 42 -6.65 7.28 -11.30
CA ILE A 42 -6.84 5.86 -11.57
C ILE A 42 -6.24 5.07 -10.41
N ALA A 43 -6.99 4.11 -9.89
CA ALA A 43 -6.57 3.21 -8.82
C ALA A 43 -6.81 1.77 -9.28
N VAL A 44 -5.77 0.93 -9.24
CA VAL A 44 -5.83 -0.42 -9.83
C VAL A 44 -5.27 -1.47 -8.89
N HIS A 45 -6.12 -2.45 -8.58
CA HIS A 45 -5.75 -3.66 -7.85
C HIS A 45 -4.67 -4.46 -8.61
N SER A 46 -3.48 -4.58 -8.03
CA SER A 46 -2.34 -5.28 -8.62
C SER A 46 -1.50 -6.00 -7.57
N ILE A 47 -1.70 -7.31 -7.44
CA ILE A 47 -0.99 -8.14 -6.46
C ILE A 47 0.37 -8.63 -7.00
N GLY A 48 0.37 -9.20 -8.20
CA GLY A 48 1.56 -9.81 -8.78
C GLY A 48 2.42 -8.79 -9.54
N ASP A 49 3.72 -9.07 -9.61
CA ASP A 49 4.73 -8.25 -10.26
C ASP A 49 4.45 -8.00 -11.75
N GLY A 50 3.82 -8.97 -12.45
CA GLY A 50 3.38 -8.79 -13.83
C GLY A 50 2.19 -7.83 -13.96
N ALA A 51 1.25 -7.88 -13.00
CA ALA A 51 0.14 -6.92 -12.94
C ALA A 51 0.63 -5.50 -12.59
N VAL A 52 1.51 -5.38 -11.59
CA VAL A 52 2.12 -4.10 -11.20
C VAL A 52 2.83 -3.46 -12.39
N ARG A 53 3.64 -4.23 -13.12
CA ARG A 53 4.31 -3.77 -14.34
C ARG A 53 3.32 -3.26 -15.39
N ALA A 54 2.31 -4.06 -15.72
CA ALA A 54 1.31 -3.68 -16.72
C ALA A 54 0.58 -2.37 -16.35
N VAL A 55 0.33 -2.16 -15.05
CA VAL A 55 -0.28 -0.91 -14.57
C VAL A 55 0.67 0.28 -14.70
N LEU A 56 1.93 0.12 -14.31
CA LEU A 56 2.96 1.16 -14.48
C LEU A 56 3.17 1.50 -15.97
N ASP A 57 3.11 0.51 -16.87
CA ASP A 57 3.18 0.70 -18.33
C ASP A 57 1.99 1.53 -18.83
N GLY A 58 0.77 1.26 -18.33
CA GLY A 58 -0.42 2.05 -18.64
C GLY A 58 -0.33 3.50 -18.17
N TYR A 59 0.20 3.74 -16.96
CA TYR A 59 0.40 5.08 -16.43
C TYR A 59 1.49 5.85 -17.18
N GLU A 60 2.58 5.18 -17.55
CA GLU A 60 3.61 5.77 -18.39
C GLU A 60 3.06 6.14 -19.78
N ALA A 61 2.29 5.25 -20.40
CA ALA A 61 1.64 5.52 -21.69
C ALA A 61 0.66 6.69 -21.62
N ALA A 62 -0.11 6.80 -20.53
CA ALA A 62 -0.99 7.94 -20.28
C ALA A 62 -0.21 9.26 -20.20
N GLN A 63 0.90 9.31 -19.45
CA GLN A 63 1.75 10.51 -19.40
C GLN A 63 2.38 10.86 -20.74
N LYS A 64 2.83 9.86 -21.51
CA LYS A 64 3.37 10.07 -22.87
C LYS A 64 2.31 10.64 -23.82
N ALA A 65 1.07 10.18 -23.73
CA ALA A 65 -0.01 10.57 -24.63
C ALA A 65 -0.69 11.89 -24.25
N ASN A 66 -0.88 12.17 -22.96
CA ASN A 66 -1.66 13.30 -22.47
C ASN A 66 -0.80 14.40 -21.78
N GLY A 67 0.48 14.13 -21.52
CA GLY A 67 1.38 14.99 -20.76
C GLY A 67 1.40 14.66 -19.26
N LYS A 68 2.50 15.05 -18.58
CA LYS A 68 2.63 14.87 -17.12
C LYS A 68 1.74 15.88 -16.39
N ARG A 69 0.98 15.39 -15.41
CA ARG A 69 0.21 16.20 -14.44
C ARG A 69 0.36 15.60 -13.05
N ASP A 70 -0.10 16.32 -12.05
CA ASP A 70 -0.27 15.79 -10.69
C ASP A 70 -1.46 14.81 -10.66
N SER A 71 -1.27 13.61 -11.20
CA SER A 71 -2.34 12.61 -11.35
C SER A 71 -2.52 11.74 -10.12
N ARG A 72 -1.43 11.50 -9.38
CA ARG A 72 -1.38 10.66 -8.18
C ARG A 72 -2.07 9.32 -8.38
N HIS A 73 -1.95 8.74 -9.59
CA HIS A 73 -2.48 7.42 -9.89
C HIS A 73 -1.94 6.42 -8.89
N ARG A 74 -2.71 5.38 -8.59
CA ARG A 74 -2.41 4.45 -7.50
C ARG A 74 -2.31 3.01 -8.02
N VAL A 75 -1.38 2.26 -7.44
CA VAL A 75 -1.36 0.81 -7.54
C VAL A 75 -1.72 0.26 -6.16
N GLU A 76 -2.73 -0.58 -6.11
CA GLU A 76 -3.23 -1.16 -4.86
C GLU A 76 -2.59 -2.55 -4.64
N HIS A 77 -2.27 -2.86 -3.39
CA HIS A 77 -1.64 -4.08 -2.87
C HIS A 77 -0.14 -4.19 -3.08
N ILE A 78 0.32 -4.35 -4.33
CA ILE A 78 1.75 -4.48 -4.66
C ILE A 78 2.41 -5.57 -3.80
N GLU A 79 1.75 -6.73 -3.68
CA GLU A 79 2.27 -7.80 -2.81
C GLU A 79 3.61 -8.32 -3.30
N VAL A 80 3.88 -8.24 -4.61
CA VAL A 80 5.19 -8.51 -5.20
C VAL A 80 5.46 -7.49 -6.30
N THR A 81 6.70 -7.01 -6.35
CA THR A 81 7.21 -6.14 -7.42
C THR A 81 8.60 -6.60 -7.89
N THR A 82 9.20 -5.90 -8.85
CA THR A 82 10.56 -6.18 -9.32
C THR A 82 11.49 -5.00 -9.09
N THR A 83 12.81 -5.27 -9.06
CA THR A 83 13.83 -4.23 -8.90
C THR A 83 13.73 -3.14 -9.97
N SER A 84 13.36 -3.51 -11.19
CA SER A 84 13.18 -2.56 -12.31
C SER A 84 11.93 -1.69 -12.16
N ASP A 85 10.91 -2.17 -11.46
CA ASP A 85 9.63 -1.48 -11.31
C ASP A 85 9.55 -0.60 -10.05
N VAL A 86 10.38 -0.86 -9.02
CA VAL A 86 10.51 -0.03 -7.81
C VAL A 86 10.71 1.48 -8.09
N PRO A 87 11.73 1.92 -8.87
CA PRO A 87 11.97 3.34 -9.09
C PRO A 87 10.86 4.04 -9.88
N ARG A 88 10.11 3.27 -10.69
CA ARG A 88 9.06 3.80 -11.57
C ARG A 88 7.92 4.46 -10.78
N PHE A 89 7.67 4.02 -9.54
CA PHE A 89 6.67 4.65 -8.68
C PHE A 89 6.97 6.14 -8.46
N ALA A 90 8.21 6.48 -8.11
CA ALA A 90 8.63 7.86 -7.91
C ALA A 90 8.71 8.63 -9.23
N GLU A 91 9.29 8.03 -10.28
CA GLU A 91 9.46 8.67 -11.59
C GLU A 91 8.12 9.09 -12.21
N LEU A 92 7.12 8.22 -12.10
CA LEU A 92 5.76 8.45 -12.62
C LEU A 92 4.88 9.23 -11.64
N GLY A 93 5.28 9.44 -10.38
CA GLY A 93 4.41 10.06 -9.36
C GLY A 93 3.21 9.17 -8.99
N VAL A 94 3.41 7.86 -9.01
CA VAL A 94 2.41 6.84 -8.69
C VAL A 94 2.49 6.51 -7.20
N ILE A 95 1.33 6.44 -6.56
CA ILE A 95 1.20 6.10 -5.15
C ILE A 95 1.16 4.59 -4.98
N ALA A 96 1.95 4.08 -4.03
CA ALA A 96 1.88 2.70 -3.56
C ALA A 96 0.85 2.59 -2.42
N SER A 97 -0.35 2.06 -2.71
CA SER A 97 -1.37 1.82 -1.68
C SER A 97 -1.29 0.37 -1.21
N MET A 98 -0.85 0.16 0.03
CA MET A 98 -0.49 -1.17 0.55
C MET A 98 -1.23 -1.48 1.85
N GLN A 99 -1.39 -2.76 2.19
CA GLN A 99 -2.15 -3.19 3.37
C GLN A 99 -1.22 -3.92 4.35
N PRO A 100 -0.74 -3.25 5.41
CA PRO A 100 0.14 -3.85 6.40
C PRO A 100 -0.35 -5.17 7.04
N PRO A 101 -1.66 -5.45 7.20
CA PRO A 101 -2.12 -6.74 7.70
C PRO A 101 -2.00 -7.91 6.71
N HIS A 102 -1.75 -7.68 5.42
CA HIS A 102 -1.75 -8.73 4.39
C HIS A 102 -0.51 -9.64 4.34
N PRO A 103 0.73 -9.20 4.67
CA PRO A 103 1.89 -10.07 4.58
C PRO A 103 1.73 -11.31 5.46
N PRO A 104 1.93 -12.52 4.92
CA PRO A 104 2.02 -13.73 5.72
C PRO A 104 2.98 -13.56 6.92
N GLY A 105 2.51 -13.95 8.10
CA GLY A 105 3.19 -13.76 9.40
C GLY A 105 2.77 -12.50 10.16
N ALA A 106 2.04 -11.56 9.53
CA ALA A 106 1.41 -10.44 10.23
C ALA A 106 0.08 -10.88 10.86
N MET A 107 -0.28 -10.37 12.04
CA MET A 107 -1.61 -10.55 12.64
C MET A 107 -2.10 -12.01 12.70
N ASP A 108 -1.20 -12.96 13.02
CA ASP A 108 -1.45 -14.41 13.03
C ASP A 108 -1.83 -15.02 11.66
N PHE A 109 -1.68 -14.27 10.56
CA PHE A 109 -1.89 -14.78 9.21
C PHE A 109 -0.84 -15.84 8.87
N PRO A 110 -1.21 -17.08 8.51
CA PRO A 110 -0.25 -18.15 8.25
C PRO A 110 0.74 -17.81 7.12
N LEU A 111 2.00 -18.24 7.28
CA LEU A 111 3.02 -18.10 6.23
C LEU A 111 2.61 -18.83 4.93
N GLU A 112 2.07 -20.04 5.09
CA GLU A 112 1.71 -20.91 3.97
C GLU A 112 0.22 -20.84 3.63
N PRO A 113 -0.14 -21.02 2.34
CA PRO A 113 0.71 -21.42 1.20
C PRO A 113 1.40 -20.26 0.47
N THR A 114 1.23 -19.02 0.94
CA THR A 114 1.59 -17.81 0.18
C THR A 114 3.11 -17.66 0.03
N VAL A 115 3.88 -17.87 1.10
CA VAL A 115 5.35 -17.73 1.07
C VAL A 115 5.98 -18.72 0.09
N SER A 116 5.54 -19.99 0.09
CA SER A 116 6.01 -20.98 -0.88
C SER A 116 5.59 -20.65 -2.32
N ARG A 117 4.40 -20.09 -2.53
CA ARG A 117 3.92 -19.71 -3.88
C ARG A 117 4.65 -18.52 -4.49
N ILE A 118 4.96 -17.51 -3.67
CA ILE A 118 5.77 -16.37 -4.08
C ILE A 118 7.19 -16.86 -4.45
N GLY A 119 7.73 -17.75 -3.63
CA GLY A 119 9.04 -18.37 -3.81
C GLY A 119 10.20 -17.48 -3.34
N PRO A 120 11.29 -18.07 -2.80
CA PRO A 120 12.39 -17.34 -2.16
C PRO A 120 13.02 -16.23 -2.99
N ALA A 121 13.09 -16.40 -4.31
CA ALA A 121 13.66 -15.40 -5.21
C ALA A 121 12.90 -14.06 -5.22
N ARG A 122 11.63 -14.04 -4.80
CA ARG A 122 10.78 -12.84 -4.80
C ARG A 122 10.52 -12.26 -3.42
N TRP A 123 10.90 -12.97 -2.35
CA TRP A 123 10.71 -12.52 -0.96
C TRP A 123 11.28 -11.12 -0.68
N PRO A 124 12.48 -10.74 -1.18
CA PRO A 124 13.05 -9.42 -0.89
C PRO A 124 12.19 -8.24 -1.33
N LEU A 125 11.36 -8.43 -2.36
CA LEU A 125 10.48 -7.41 -2.94
C LEU A 125 8.99 -7.74 -2.75
N SER A 126 8.69 -8.57 -1.75
CA SER A 126 7.31 -8.89 -1.37
C SER A 126 6.83 -8.02 -0.22
N TYR A 127 5.70 -7.35 -0.42
CA TYR A 127 5.14 -6.35 0.51
C TYR A 127 6.19 -5.29 0.90
N ALA A 128 6.95 -4.81 -0.09
CA ALA A 128 8.20 -4.08 0.10
C ALA A 128 8.01 -2.56 0.26
N TRP A 129 7.18 -2.14 1.23
CA TRP A 129 6.83 -0.73 1.40
C TRP A 129 8.01 0.15 1.87
N ARG A 130 8.98 -0.38 2.62
CA ARG A 130 10.25 0.32 2.92
C ARG A 130 11.03 0.59 1.65
N THR A 131 11.24 -0.44 0.84
CA THR A 131 11.97 -0.30 -0.42
C THR A 131 11.31 0.71 -1.36
N LEU A 132 9.98 0.69 -1.49
CA LEU A 132 9.26 1.67 -2.31
C LEU A 132 9.40 3.09 -1.76
N LYS A 133 9.26 3.27 -0.45
CA LYS A 133 9.44 4.58 0.20
C LYS A 133 10.85 5.12 0.00
N ASP A 134 11.87 4.29 0.22
CA ASP A 134 13.27 4.70 0.10
C ASP A 134 13.65 5.02 -1.36
N ALA A 135 12.94 4.45 -2.34
CA ALA A 135 13.02 4.82 -3.75
C ALA A 135 12.29 6.13 -4.09
N GLY A 136 11.64 6.78 -3.12
CA GLY A 136 10.95 8.06 -3.27
C GLY A 136 9.45 7.96 -3.59
N ALA A 137 8.85 6.77 -3.51
CA ALA A 137 7.41 6.62 -3.70
C ALA A 137 6.63 7.14 -2.49
N HIS A 138 5.47 7.73 -2.74
CA HIS A 138 4.45 7.93 -1.71
C HIS A 138 3.81 6.58 -1.36
N VAL A 139 3.83 6.23 -0.08
CA VAL A 139 3.28 4.97 0.44
C VAL A 139 2.10 5.26 1.34
N VAL A 140 0.92 4.78 0.95
CA VAL A 140 -0.33 4.92 1.69
C VAL A 140 -0.72 3.57 2.26
N PHE A 141 -1.21 3.55 3.50
CA PHE A 141 -1.73 2.34 4.11
C PHE A 141 -3.26 2.30 4.13
N ALA A 142 -3.79 1.09 3.89
CA ALA A 142 -5.22 0.78 3.93
C ALA A 142 -5.45 -0.59 4.59
N SER A 143 -6.71 -0.94 4.85
CA SER A 143 -7.09 -2.25 5.39
C SER A 143 -7.61 -3.24 4.35
N ASP A 144 -8.16 -2.77 3.23
CA ASP A 144 -8.92 -3.64 2.31
C ASP A 144 -10.06 -4.41 3.02
N TRP A 145 -10.75 -3.74 3.96
CA TRP A 145 -11.89 -4.33 4.65
C TRP A 145 -12.98 -4.76 3.63
N PRO A 146 -13.60 -5.95 3.80
CA PRO A 146 -13.52 -6.84 4.95
C PRO A 146 -12.47 -7.97 4.86
N VAL A 147 -11.52 -7.92 3.92
CA VAL A 147 -10.47 -8.94 3.80
C VAL A 147 -9.58 -8.97 5.04
N SER A 148 -9.23 -7.79 5.57
CA SER A 148 -8.52 -7.65 6.85
C SER A 148 -9.29 -6.77 7.85
N PRO A 149 -8.91 -6.77 9.15
CA PRO A 149 -9.54 -5.93 10.16
C PRO A 149 -9.52 -4.45 9.77
N ILE A 150 -10.64 -3.76 10.03
CA ILE A 150 -10.76 -2.32 9.74
C ILE A 150 -9.95 -1.43 10.69
N ASP A 151 -9.49 -1.97 11.83
CA ASP A 151 -8.82 -1.21 12.88
C ASP A 151 -7.42 -0.73 12.43
N PRO A 152 -7.20 0.59 12.28
CA PRO A 152 -5.91 1.12 11.84
C PRO A 152 -4.79 0.92 12.86
N ILE A 153 -5.10 0.74 14.16
CA ILE A 153 -4.07 0.45 15.17
C ILE A 153 -3.45 -0.93 14.91
N LEU A 154 -4.25 -1.91 14.46
CA LEU A 154 -3.73 -3.22 14.05
C LEU A 154 -2.88 -3.11 12.78
N GLY A 155 -3.27 -2.27 11.84
CA GLY A 155 -2.46 -1.95 10.65
C GLY A 155 -1.12 -1.31 11.00
N ILE A 156 -1.11 -0.32 11.90
CA ILE A 156 0.10 0.32 12.40
C ILE A 156 0.99 -0.72 13.09
N GLN A 157 0.42 -1.55 13.97
CA GLN A 157 1.17 -2.62 14.62
C GLN A 157 1.79 -3.58 13.60
N ALA A 158 1.04 -4.00 12.58
CA ALA A 158 1.52 -4.89 11.54
C ALA A 158 2.68 -4.29 10.73
N ALA A 159 2.60 -2.99 10.40
CA ALA A 159 3.66 -2.28 9.68
C ALA A 159 4.96 -2.19 10.50
N VAL A 160 4.85 -1.97 11.82
CA VAL A 160 5.99 -1.85 12.73
C VAL A 160 6.60 -3.21 13.07
N LEU A 161 5.77 -4.25 13.21
CA LEU A 161 6.23 -5.60 13.57
C LEU A 161 6.59 -6.49 12.37
N ARG A 162 6.55 -5.95 11.14
CA ARG A 162 6.92 -6.71 9.94
C ARG A 162 8.33 -7.27 10.08
N LYS A 163 8.45 -8.59 10.05
CA LYS A 163 9.74 -9.30 10.04
C LYS A 163 10.05 -9.79 8.64
N PRO A 164 11.33 -9.86 8.22
CA PRO A 164 11.71 -10.54 6.99
C PRO A 164 11.35 -12.04 7.05
N TRP A 165 11.09 -12.67 5.89
CA TRP A 165 10.77 -14.10 5.85
C TRP A 165 12.03 -14.98 5.95
N ALA A 166 13.17 -14.51 5.44
CA ALA A 166 14.50 -15.07 5.70
C ALA A 166 15.43 -14.01 6.31
N GLU A 167 16.44 -14.43 7.08
CA GLU A 167 17.42 -13.51 7.69
C GLU A 167 18.17 -12.63 6.68
N SER A 168 18.29 -13.08 5.42
CA SER A 168 18.94 -12.34 4.34
C SER A 168 18.02 -11.32 3.64
N ASP A 169 16.71 -11.37 3.88
CA ASP A 169 15.77 -10.45 3.23
C ASP A 169 15.84 -9.05 3.86
N PRO A 170 15.60 -7.98 3.10
CA PRO A 170 15.56 -6.62 3.64
C PRO A 170 14.49 -6.48 4.73
N ASP A 171 14.80 -5.66 5.75
CA ASP A 171 13.81 -5.24 6.74
C ASP A 171 12.83 -4.26 6.10
N GLN A 172 11.59 -4.72 5.91
CA GLN A 172 10.54 -3.91 5.33
C GLN A 172 9.76 -3.10 6.40
N SER A 173 10.10 -3.20 7.68
CA SER A 173 9.33 -2.52 8.74
C SER A 173 9.36 -0.98 8.63
N PHE A 174 8.26 -0.38 9.09
CA PHE A 174 8.17 1.07 9.31
C PHE A 174 8.39 1.41 10.78
N SER A 175 8.97 2.58 11.05
CA SER A 175 8.86 3.17 12.39
C SER A 175 7.41 3.58 12.67
N LEU A 176 7.08 3.79 13.94
CA LEU A 176 5.74 4.18 14.36
C LEU A 176 5.22 5.41 13.62
N HIS A 177 6.03 6.47 13.50
CA HIS A 177 5.62 7.71 12.82
C HIS A 177 5.41 7.52 11.32
N GLU A 178 6.18 6.63 10.68
CA GLU A 178 5.98 6.33 9.27
C GLU A 178 4.69 5.54 9.04
N ALA A 179 4.37 4.61 9.94
CA ALA A 179 3.11 3.89 9.91
C ALA A 179 1.90 4.83 10.15
N ILE A 180 2.01 5.75 11.11
CA ILE A 180 0.99 6.80 11.35
C ILE A 180 0.85 7.69 10.11
N ALA A 181 1.95 8.13 9.49
CA ALA A 181 1.92 8.94 8.28
C ALA A 181 1.21 8.21 7.13
N GLY A 182 1.48 6.91 6.95
CA GLY A 182 0.82 6.07 5.95
C GLY A 182 -0.71 6.03 6.07
N TYR A 183 -1.24 6.10 7.29
CA TYR A 183 -2.69 6.15 7.58
C TYR A 183 -3.26 7.57 7.72
N THR A 184 -2.44 8.62 7.63
CA THR A 184 -2.86 10.01 7.86
C THR A 184 -2.47 10.92 6.69
N ILE A 185 -1.30 11.54 6.74
CA ILE A 185 -0.87 12.56 5.76
C ILE A 185 -0.68 11.98 4.36
N GLU A 186 -0.23 10.72 4.24
CA GLU A 186 -0.11 10.05 2.94
C GLU A 186 -1.50 9.77 2.34
N GLY A 187 -2.48 9.37 3.17
CA GLY A 187 -3.87 9.25 2.74
C GLY A 187 -4.47 10.59 2.31
N ALA A 188 -4.17 11.67 3.05
CA ALA A 188 -4.57 13.02 2.66
C ALA A 188 -3.92 13.45 1.34
N TYR A 189 -2.64 13.12 1.11
CA TYR A 189 -1.93 13.36 -0.14
C TYR A 189 -2.57 12.58 -1.30
N ALA A 190 -2.96 11.31 -1.09
CA ALA A 190 -3.63 10.53 -2.12
C ALA A 190 -4.98 11.12 -2.56
N GLU A 191 -5.63 11.89 -1.71
CA GLU A 191 -6.92 12.55 -1.98
C GLU A 191 -6.79 14.03 -2.37
N PHE A 192 -5.58 14.53 -2.61
CA PHE A 192 -5.31 15.95 -2.90
C PHE A 192 -5.73 16.91 -1.76
N ALA A 193 -5.74 16.41 -0.52
CA ALA A 193 -6.27 17.08 0.67
C ALA A 193 -5.20 17.37 1.74
N GLU A 194 -3.92 17.13 1.44
CA GLU A 194 -2.77 17.35 2.34
C GLU A 194 -2.61 18.80 2.81
N HIS A 195 -3.21 19.75 2.10
CA HIS A 195 -3.22 21.17 2.45
C HIS A 195 -4.29 21.53 3.50
N ARG A 196 -5.16 20.57 3.87
CA ARG A 196 -6.27 20.81 4.81
C ARG A 196 -6.53 19.69 5.82
N LYS A 197 -5.96 18.50 5.68
CA LYS A 197 -6.11 17.39 6.65
C LYS A 197 -4.87 16.48 6.68
N GLY A 198 -4.87 15.49 7.58
CA GLY A 198 -3.81 14.48 7.70
C GLY A 198 -2.67 14.86 8.66
N THR A 199 -2.68 16.07 9.22
CA THR A 199 -1.71 16.51 10.23
C THR A 199 -2.39 17.50 11.18
N LEU A 200 -2.00 17.48 12.46
CA LEU A 200 -2.46 18.46 13.45
C LEU A 200 -1.70 19.77 13.28
N ARG A 201 -2.32 20.73 12.59
CA ARG A 201 -1.75 22.05 12.31
C ARG A 201 -2.83 23.13 12.32
N SER A 202 -2.51 24.33 12.78
CA SER A 202 -3.43 25.47 12.69
C SER A 202 -3.87 25.70 11.24
N GLY A 203 -5.19 25.90 11.03
CA GLY A 203 -5.81 26.05 9.72
C GLY A 203 -6.26 24.73 9.05
N TYR A 204 -5.89 23.58 9.61
CA TYR A 204 -6.33 22.27 9.10
C TYR A 204 -7.66 21.86 9.75
N MET A 205 -8.33 20.88 9.15
CA MET A 205 -9.50 20.24 9.72
C MET A 205 -9.17 19.68 11.11
N ALA A 206 -10.06 19.94 12.07
CA ALA A 206 -9.98 19.36 13.40
C ALA A 206 -10.49 17.90 13.37
N ASP A 207 -9.71 17.05 12.67
CA ASP A 207 -9.87 15.60 12.62
C ASP A 207 -8.85 14.98 13.58
N LEU A 208 -9.31 14.51 14.74
CA LEU A 208 -8.45 14.02 15.82
C LEU A 208 -8.99 12.72 16.41
N VAL A 209 -8.07 11.90 16.91
CA VAL A 209 -8.39 10.75 17.75
C VAL A 209 -7.63 10.89 19.05
N VAL A 210 -8.35 10.86 20.18
CA VAL A 210 -7.75 10.70 21.49
C VAL A 210 -7.67 9.21 21.76
N LEU A 211 -6.49 8.71 22.12
CA LEU A 211 -6.23 7.30 22.38
C LEU A 211 -6.23 7.00 23.88
N SER A 212 -6.56 5.76 24.25
CA SER A 212 -6.59 5.29 25.64
C SER A 212 -5.20 5.18 26.29
N MET A 213 -4.14 5.19 25.47
CA MET A 213 -2.75 5.03 25.87
C MET A 213 -1.87 5.92 24.97
N ASP A 214 -0.71 6.28 25.49
CA ASP A 214 0.34 6.92 24.71
C ASP A 214 1.00 5.89 23.77
N ILE A 215 0.76 6.05 22.47
CA ILE A 215 1.22 5.12 21.45
C ILE A 215 2.75 5.15 21.27
N GLU A 216 3.41 6.26 21.57
CA GLU A 216 4.88 6.40 21.47
C GLU A 216 5.59 5.70 22.62
N ASN A 217 4.93 5.60 23.78
CA ASN A 217 5.43 4.91 24.96
C ASN A 217 4.90 3.47 25.13
N THR A 218 4.09 2.99 24.17
CA THR A 218 3.57 1.62 24.16
C THR A 218 4.51 0.71 23.37
N ALA A 219 4.86 -0.45 23.93
CA ALA A 219 5.67 -1.43 23.20
C ALA A 219 4.96 -1.87 21.89
N PRO A 220 5.66 -2.02 20.75
CA PRO A 220 5.01 -2.38 19.49
C PRO A 220 4.10 -3.61 19.53
N ALA A 221 4.47 -4.63 20.33
CA ALA A 221 3.67 -5.83 20.52
C ALA A 221 2.34 -5.60 21.25
N ASP A 222 2.22 -4.49 22.00
CA ASP A 222 1.05 -4.13 22.80
C ASP A 222 0.16 -3.07 22.14
N LEU A 223 0.50 -2.59 20.94
CA LEU A 223 -0.25 -1.55 20.24
C LEU A 223 -1.72 -1.91 20.04
N HIS A 224 -2.05 -3.18 19.80
CA HIS A 224 -3.41 -3.71 19.68
C HIS A 224 -4.31 -3.48 20.91
N LYS A 225 -3.73 -3.10 22.06
CA LYS A 225 -4.48 -2.74 23.28
C LYS A 225 -4.92 -1.27 23.29
N VAL A 226 -4.29 -0.43 22.46
CA VAL A 226 -4.62 0.99 22.33
C VAL A 226 -5.96 1.12 21.60
N ARG A 227 -6.87 1.93 22.15
CA ARG A 227 -8.21 2.13 21.60
C ARG A 227 -8.51 3.62 21.45
N PRO A 228 -9.31 4.03 20.46
CA PRO A 228 -9.87 5.38 20.46
C PRO A 228 -10.80 5.56 21.67
N VAL A 229 -10.64 6.65 22.42
CA VAL A 229 -11.58 7.06 23.49
C VAL A 229 -12.47 8.22 23.05
N THR A 230 -12.02 9.02 22.09
CA THR A 230 -12.80 10.09 21.47
C THR A 230 -12.35 10.27 20.04
N THR A 231 -13.30 10.39 19.12
CA THR A 231 -13.04 10.76 17.73
C THR A 231 -13.72 12.10 17.44
N ILE A 232 -12.97 13.01 16.83
CA ILE A 232 -13.44 14.32 16.40
C ILE A 232 -13.27 14.38 14.89
N CYS A 233 -14.34 14.70 14.16
CA CYS A 233 -14.32 14.92 12.71
C CYS A 233 -14.84 16.32 12.41
N GLY A 234 -14.04 17.15 11.73
CA GLY A 234 -14.38 18.53 11.40
C GLY A 234 -14.72 19.38 12.64
N GLY A 235 -14.07 19.11 13.78
CA GLY A 235 -14.33 19.78 15.05
C GLY A 235 -15.56 19.31 15.81
N LYS A 236 -16.25 18.25 15.35
CA LYS A 236 -17.40 17.65 16.03
C LYS A 236 -17.02 16.29 16.59
N ILE A 237 -17.37 16.03 17.85
CA ILE A 237 -17.24 14.70 18.45
C ILE A 237 -18.19 13.75 17.72
N THR A 238 -17.64 12.70 17.11
CA THR A 238 -18.39 11.66 16.38
C THR A 238 -18.43 10.34 17.14
N TYR A 239 -17.51 10.15 18.10
CA TYR A 239 -17.45 8.98 18.96
C TYR A 239 -16.88 9.37 20.34
N GLN A 240 -17.42 8.75 21.38
CA GLN A 240 -16.93 8.79 22.76
C GLN A 240 -17.25 7.46 23.44
N ALA A 241 -16.26 6.84 24.10
CA ALA A 241 -16.36 5.52 24.73
C ALA A 241 -17.10 5.54 26.08
#